data_AF-A0A3D0YR63-F1
#
_entry.id   AF-A0A3D0YR63-F1
#
_cell.length_a   1.000
_cell.length_b   1.000
_cell.length_c   1.000
_cell.angle_alpha   90.00
_cell.angle_beta   90.00
_cell.angle_gamma   90.00
#
_symmetry.space_group_name_H-M   'P 1'
#
loop_
_entity.id
_entity.type
_entity.pdbx_description
1 polymer ?
#
loop_
_entity_poly.entity_id
_entity_poly.type
_entity_poly.pdbx_seq_one_letter_code
_entity_poly.pdbx_strand_id
1 'polypeptide(L)'
;MTETNDTTTLVERLQSVQSQLKAPKGQKNKFGNYNYRSAEDILEALKPLLASNGLALIITDDIVEIAGRVYVKASASVIDAYGAQIGSNGFAREAETKKGMDDAQITGSASSYARKYALNGLFSIDDTKDPDSTNTHGKGNTPKPQQNETANALEGLI
;
A
#
# COMPACT_ATOMS: atom_id res chain seq x y z
N MET A 1 28.05 2.31 -33.65
CA MET A 1 26.94 2.51 -32.69
C MET A 1 27.49 3.38 -31.59
N THR A 2 27.01 4.62 -31.47
CA THR A 2 27.46 5.52 -30.41
C THR A 2 26.82 5.06 -29.12
N GLU A 3 27.61 4.45 -28.23
CA GLU A 3 27.22 4.29 -26.84
C GLU A 3 27.01 5.68 -26.25
N THR A 4 25.76 6.08 -26.09
CA THR A 4 25.42 7.18 -25.20
C THR A 4 25.77 6.73 -23.80
N ASN A 5 26.86 7.27 -23.26
CA ASN A 5 27.21 7.13 -21.85
C ASN A 5 26.10 7.77 -21.02
N ASP A 6 25.13 6.97 -20.60
CA ASP A 6 24.07 7.40 -19.71
C ASP A 6 24.69 7.73 -18.36
N THR A 7 24.64 9.01 -17.99
CA THR A 7 25.21 9.52 -16.73
C THR A 7 24.17 9.63 -15.63
N THR A 8 22.91 9.29 -15.92
CA THR A 8 21.79 9.39 -14.97
C THR A 8 21.96 8.34 -13.87
N THR A 9 22.09 8.82 -12.64
CA THR A 9 22.26 7.99 -11.45
C THR A 9 20.97 7.25 -11.08
N LEU A 10 21.11 6.16 -10.34
CA LEU A 10 19.96 5.42 -9.79
C LEU A 10 19.03 6.32 -8.95
N VAL A 11 19.59 7.27 -8.20
CA VAL A 11 18.81 8.20 -7.37
C VAL A 11 17.97 9.14 -8.24
N GLU A 12 18.52 9.69 -9.32
CA GLU A 12 17.79 10.56 -10.26
C GLU A 12 16.66 9.80 -10.97
N ARG A 13 16.90 8.53 -11.36
CA ARG A 13 15.86 7.66 -11.93
C ARG A 13 14.75 7.37 -10.92
N LEU A 14 15.11 7.05 -9.68
CA LEU A 14 14.13 6.82 -8.62
C LEU A 14 13.31 8.09 -8.33
N GLN A 15 13.96 9.25 -8.26
CA GLN A 15 13.30 10.55 -8.11
C GLN A 15 12.31 10.82 -9.25
N SER A 16 12.70 10.52 -10.49
CA SER A 16 11.84 10.62 -11.67
C SER A 16 10.59 9.75 -11.53
N VAL A 17 10.72 8.49 -11.08
CA VAL A 17 9.57 7.62 -10.80
C VAL A 17 8.71 8.18 -9.67
N GLN A 18 9.30 8.56 -8.54
CA GLN A 18 8.58 9.09 -7.37
C GLN A 18 7.78 10.36 -7.70
N SER A 19 8.33 11.26 -8.52
CA SER A 19 7.65 12.51 -8.91
C SER A 19 6.45 12.31 -9.86
N GLN A 20 6.45 11.22 -10.63
CA GLN A 20 5.43 10.93 -11.64
C GLN A 20 4.37 9.93 -11.17
N LEU A 21 4.67 9.14 -10.15
CA LEU A 21 3.82 8.06 -9.69
C LEU A 21 2.44 8.56 -9.24
N LYS A 22 1.39 8.00 -9.85
CA LYS A 22 0.00 8.20 -9.46
C LYS A 22 -0.67 6.85 -9.24
N ALA A 23 -0.80 6.47 -7.97
CA ALA A 23 -1.49 5.25 -7.56
C ALA A 23 -2.74 5.61 -6.73
N PRO A 24 -3.90 5.91 -7.35
CA PRO A 24 -5.10 6.32 -6.61
C PRO A 24 -5.67 5.19 -5.74
N LYS A 25 -6.39 5.56 -4.67
CA LYS A 25 -7.12 4.62 -3.80
C LYS A 25 -8.40 4.15 -4.51
N GLY A 26 -8.28 3.16 -5.39
CA GLY A 26 -9.37 2.62 -6.22
C GLY A 26 -10.23 1.56 -5.53
N GLN A 27 -9.75 0.98 -4.43
CA GLN A 27 -10.42 -0.11 -3.72
C GLN A 27 -11.24 0.43 -2.54
N LYS A 28 -12.35 -0.25 -2.21
CA LYS A 28 -13.20 0.12 -1.05
C LYS A 28 -13.25 -1.02 -0.03
N ASN A 29 -12.86 -0.73 1.22
CA ASN A 29 -13.06 -1.64 2.33
C ASN A 29 -14.52 -1.51 2.83
N LYS A 30 -15.29 -2.60 2.74
CA LYS A 30 -16.71 -2.61 3.14
C LYS A 30 -16.92 -2.57 4.66
N PHE A 31 -16.00 -3.13 5.43
CA PHE A 31 -16.12 -3.23 6.88
C PHE A 31 -15.80 -1.90 7.58
N GLY A 32 -14.68 -1.28 7.21
CA GLY A 32 -14.23 0.01 7.76
C GLY A 32 -14.70 1.23 6.96
N ASN A 33 -15.41 1.01 5.84
CA ASN A 33 -15.93 2.05 4.94
C ASN A 33 -14.91 3.12 4.53
N TYR A 34 -13.71 2.69 4.14
CA TYR A 34 -12.65 3.58 3.63
C TYR A 34 -12.11 3.10 2.28
N ASN A 35 -11.60 4.04 1.48
CA ASN A 35 -10.90 3.72 0.25
C ASN A 35 -9.43 3.41 0.52
N TYR A 36 -8.87 2.46 -0.21
CA TYR A 36 -7.46 2.06 -0.12
C TYR A 36 -6.91 1.73 -1.51
N ARG A 37 -5.59 1.55 -1.57
CA ARG A 37 -4.88 0.98 -2.72
C ARG A 37 -4.15 -0.27 -2.26
N SER A 38 -4.13 -1.32 -3.06
CA SER A 38 -3.39 -2.55 -2.77
C SER A 38 -1.94 -2.44 -3.24
N ALA A 39 -1.12 -3.46 -2.95
CA ALA A 39 0.21 -3.55 -3.52
C ALA A 39 0.15 -3.70 -5.05
N GLU A 40 -0.83 -4.44 -5.55
CA GLU A 40 -1.09 -4.66 -6.98
C GLU A 40 -1.46 -3.36 -7.71
N ASP A 41 -2.29 -2.51 -7.10
CA ASP A 41 -2.60 -1.18 -7.65
C ASP A 41 -1.33 -0.32 -7.81
N ILE A 42 -0.41 -0.38 -6.83
CA ILE A 42 0.87 0.34 -6.88
C ILE A 42 1.79 -0.26 -7.96
N LEU A 43 1.88 -1.59 -8.03
CA LEU A 43 2.70 -2.29 -9.01
C LEU A 43 2.26 -1.97 -10.44
N GLU A 44 0.96 -1.95 -10.70
CA GLU A 44 0.42 -1.62 -12.02
C GLU A 44 0.79 -0.19 -12.43
N ALA A 45 0.68 0.77 -11.50
CA ALA A 45 1.07 2.16 -11.73
C ALA A 45 2.59 2.34 -11.94
N LEU A 46 3.41 1.49 -11.34
CA LEU A 46 4.88 1.55 -11.42
C LEU A 46 5.43 0.99 -12.73
N LYS A 47 4.85 -0.09 -13.29
CA LYS A 47 5.37 -0.77 -14.49
C LYS A 47 5.82 0.18 -15.61
N PRO A 48 4.99 1.12 -16.10
CA PRO A 48 5.41 2.02 -17.18
C PRO A 48 6.53 2.98 -16.77
N LEU A 49 6.55 3.44 -15.51
CA LEU A 49 7.56 4.37 -15.00
C LEU A 49 8.91 3.69 -14.78
N LEU A 50 8.90 2.46 -14.28
CA LEU A 50 10.11 1.66 -14.11
C LEU A 50 10.74 1.34 -15.47
N ALA A 51 9.92 0.94 -16.45
CA ALA A 51 10.38 0.67 -17.81
C ALA A 51 10.99 1.91 -18.47
N SER A 52 10.34 3.09 -18.36
CA SER A 52 10.86 4.33 -18.96
C SER A 52 12.14 4.84 -18.30
N ASN A 53 12.37 4.50 -17.03
CA ASN A 53 13.58 4.86 -16.30
C ASN A 53 14.66 3.77 -16.30
N GLY A 54 14.46 2.65 -17.02
CA GLY A 54 15.44 1.57 -17.08
C GLY A 54 15.70 0.90 -15.73
N LEU A 55 14.67 0.77 -14.90
CA LEU A 55 14.73 0.15 -13.58
C LEU A 55 13.97 -1.18 -13.58
N ALA A 56 14.54 -2.19 -12.94
CA ALA A 56 13.79 -3.37 -12.53
C ALA A 56 13.40 -3.26 -11.05
N LEU A 57 12.24 -3.80 -10.69
CA LEU A 57 11.76 -3.88 -9.30
C LEU A 57 11.82 -5.32 -8.84
N ILE A 58 12.45 -5.55 -7.70
CA ILE A 58 12.57 -6.85 -7.04
C ILE A 58 11.85 -6.76 -5.70
N ILE A 59 11.01 -7.75 -5.39
CA ILE A 59 10.33 -7.87 -4.11
C ILE A 59 10.53 -9.29 -3.59
N THR A 60 10.95 -9.39 -2.34
CA THR A 60 11.10 -10.67 -1.62
C THR A 60 10.37 -10.59 -0.31
N ASP A 61 9.86 -11.72 0.15
CA ASP A 61 9.25 -11.84 1.48
C ASP A 61 10.09 -12.79 2.33
N ASP A 62 10.16 -12.49 3.61
CA ASP A 62 10.79 -13.31 4.64
C ASP A 62 9.87 -13.36 5.87
N ILE A 63 9.99 -14.42 6.67
CA ILE A 63 9.26 -14.58 7.93
C ILE A 63 10.20 -14.29 9.08
N VAL A 64 9.83 -13.32 9.92
CA VAL A 64 10.63 -12.91 11.08
C VAL A 64 9.81 -12.97 12.36
N GLU A 65 10.39 -13.51 13.42
CA GLU A 65 9.81 -13.50 14.75
C GLU A 65 10.44 -12.39 15.59
N ILE A 66 9.61 -11.52 16.17
CA ILE A 66 10.04 -10.41 17.01
C ILE A 66 9.26 -10.48 18.32
N ALA A 67 9.97 -10.83 19.40
CA ALA A 67 9.40 -10.93 20.75
C ALA A 67 8.13 -11.81 20.82
N GLY A 68 8.18 -13.01 20.23
CA GLY A 68 7.07 -13.98 20.24
C GLY A 68 5.95 -13.65 19.25
N ARG A 69 6.16 -12.73 18.31
CA ARG A 69 5.18 -12.40 17.26
C ARG A 69 5.79 -12.62 15.88
N VAL A 70 5.05 -13.28 15.02
CA VAL A 70 5.44 -13.52 13.63
C VAL A 70 5.04 -12.32 12.75
N TYR A 71 5.96 -11.92 11.88
CA TYR A 71 5.77 -10.89 10.88
C TYR A 71 6.22 -11.39 9.53
N VAL A 72 5.48 -11.01 8.49
CA VAL A 72 6.02 -11.01 7.13
C VAL A 72 6.82 -9.73 6.95
N LYS A 73 8.10 -9.87 6.57
CA LYS A 73 8.99 -8.80 6.15
C LYS A 73 9.11 -8.82 4.63
N ALA A 74 8.58 -7.82 3.96
CA ALA A 74 8.81 -7.62 2.54
C ALA A 74 9.98 -6.66 2.32
N SER A 75 10.87 -6.99 1.39
CA SER A 75 11.98 -6.13 0.95
C SER A 75 11.75 -5.78 -0.53
N ALA A 76 11.54 -4.50 -0.83
CA ALA A 76 11.38 -4.01 -2.20
C ALA A 76 12.62 -3.20 -2.59
N SER A 77 13.17 -3.45 -3.77
CA SER A 77 14.34 -2.72 -4.29
C SER A 77 14.23 -2.45 -5.78
N VAL A 78 14.64 -1.26 -6.20
CA VAL A 78 14.92 -0.95 -7.61
C VAL A 78 16.38 -1.24 -7.91
N ILE A 79 16.65 -1.81 -9.10
CA ILE A 79 17.98 -2.08 -9.63
C ILE A 79 18.12 -1.43 -11.00
N ASP A 80 19.24 -0.76 -11.27
CA ASP A 80 19.57 -0.24 -12.59
C ASP A 80 20.32 -1.27 -13.46
N ALA A 81 20.57 -0.91 -14.72
CA ALA A 81 21.30 -1.76 -15.67
C ALA A 81 22.75 -2.06 -15.25
N TYR A 82 23.30 -1.31 -14.29
CA TYR A 82 24.67 -1.46 -13.79
C TYR A 82 24.73 -2.28 -12.49
N GLY A 83 23.58 -2.69 -11.96
CA GLY A 83 23.46 -3.52 -10.77
C GLY A 83 23.41 -2.74 -9.44
N ALA A 84 23.41 -1.40 -9.47
CA ALA A 84 23.23 -0.61 -8.26
C ALA A 84 21.78 -0.76 -7.76
N GLN A 85 21.59 -0.77 -6.44
CA GLN A 85 20.29 -1.02 -5.81
C GLN A 85 19.96 -0.03 -4.70
N ILE A 86 18.68 0.36 -4.63
CA ILE A 86 18.08 1.11 -3.52
C ILE A 86 16.78 0.42 -3.15
N GLY A 87 16.51 0.26 -1.85
CA GLY A 87 15.35 -0.46 -1.37
C GLY A 87 14.80 0.03 -0.04
N SER A 88 13.62 -0.49 0.28
CA SER A 88 12.91 -0.27 1.53
C SER A 88 12.30 -1.58 2.02
N ASN A 89 12.08 -1.66 3.33
CA ASN A 89 11.45 -2.81 3.98
C ASN A 89 10.07 -2.43 4.53
N GLY A 90 9.15 -3.37 4.46
CA GLY A 90 7.82 -3.27 5.06
C GLY A 90 7.53 -4.49 5.92
N PHE A 91 6.78 -4.29 6.99
CA PHE A 91 6.45 -5.35 7.94
C PHE A 91 4.95 -5.40 8.17
N ALA A 92 4.40 -6.60 8.20
CA ALA A 92 3.02 -6.82 8.62
C ALA A 92 2.97 -8.00 9.57
N ARG A 93 2.29 -7.82 10.71
CA ARG A 93 2.12 -8.90 11.67
C ARG A 93 1.22 -9.98 11.07
N GLU A 94 1.71 -11.21 11.11
CA GLU A 94 0.89 -12.39 10.86
C GLU A 94 0.13 -12.73 12.14
N ALA A 95 -1.20 -12.76 12.05
CA ALA A 95 -2.04 -13.04 13.22
C ALA A 95 -2.14 -14.55 13.43
N GLU A 96 -1.93 -15.05 14.65
CA GLU A 96 -2.09 -16.49 14.94
C GLU A 96 -3.49 -17.02 14.57
N THR A 97 -4.51 -16.17 14.74
CA THR A 97 -5.89 -16.48 14.31
C THR A 97 -6.59 -15.23 13.84
N LYS A 98 -7.49 -15.38 12.86
CA LYS A 98 -8.35 -14.30 12.39
C LYS A 98 -9.70 -14.85 11.94
N LYS A 99 -10.78 -14.32 12.52
CA LYS A 99 -12.14 -14.81 12.24
C LYS A 99 -12.47 -14.73 10.74
N GLY A 100 -12.85 -15.87 10.17
CA GLY A 100 -13.23 -15.97 8.76
C GLY A 100 -12.06 -16.03 7.78
N MET A 101 -10.84 -16.28 8.25
CA MET A 101 -9.67 -16.56 7.42
C MET A 101 -9.03 -17.87 7.82
N ASP A 102 -8.60 -18.66 6.85
CA ASP A 102 -7.68 -19.79 7.06
C ASP A 102 -6.22 -19.31 7.17
N ASP A 103 -5.32 -20.22 7.56
CA ASP A 103 -3.91 -19.89 7.79
C ASP A 103 -3.23 -19.31 6.54
N ALA A 104 -3.51 -19.87 5.36
CA ALA A 104 -2.95 -19.40 4.10
C ALA A 104 -3.42 -17.97 3.76
N GLN A 105 -4.69 -17.66 4.02
CA GLN A 105 -5.27 -16.33 3.85
C GLN A 105 -4.69 -15.33 4.85
N ILE A 106 -4.39 -15.76 6.08
CA ILE A 106 -3.73 -14.93 7.09
C ILE A 106 -2.34 -14.54 6.61
N THR A 107 -1.50 -15.50 6.24
CA THR A 107 -0.14 -15.25 5.75
C THR A 107 -0.17 -14.42 4.47
N GLY A 108 -1.04 -14.78 3.52
CA GLY A 108 -1.21 -14.06 2.25
C GLY A 108 -1.61 -12.61 2.46
N SER A 109 -2.56 -12.36 3.38
CA SER A 109 -2.94 -10.99 3.75
C SER A 109 -1.76 -10.22 4.35
N ALA A 110 -1.00 -10.84 5.26
CA ALA A 110 0.17 -10.20 5.86
C ALA A 110 1.24 -9.86 4.81
N SER A 111 1.53 -10.78 3.87
CA SER A 111 2.43 -10.52 2.74
C SER A 111 1.98 -9.33 1.91
N SER A 112 0.70 -9.25 1.50
CA SER A 112 0.18 -8.09 0.75
C SER A 112 0.36 -6.77 1.50
N TYR A 113 0.13 -6.75 2.82
CA TYR A 113 0.37 -5.54 3.63
C TYR A 113 1.86 -5.18 3.72
N ALA A 114 2.73 -6.16 3.98
CA ALA A 114 4.17 -5.95 4.08
C ALA A 114 4.74 -5.38 2.78
N ARG A 115 4.38 -5.98 1.64
CA ARG A 115 4.78 -5.50 0.30
C ARG A 115 4.29 -4.10 0.02
N LYS A 116 3.03 -3.79 0.37
CA LYS A 116 2.49 -2.44 0.24
C LYS A 116 3.31 -1.43 1.04
N TYR A 117 3.70 -1.75 2.28
CA TYR A 117 4.52 -0.84 3.09
C TYR A 117 5.94 -0.68 2.57
N ALA A 118 6.57 -1.75 2.07
CA ALA A 118 7.87 -1.68 1.43
C ALA A 118 7.83 -0.76 0.20
N LEU A 119 6.81 -0.93 -0.66
CA LEU A 119 6.56 -0.09 -1.83
C LEU A 119 6.28 1.36 -1.46
N ASN A 120 5.46 1.60 -0.43
CA ASN A 120 5.17 2.96 0.04
C ASN A 120 6.45 3.68 0.49
N GLY A 121 7.30 3.00 1.25
CA GLY A 121 8.59 3.57 1.69
C GLY A 121 9.56 3.81 0.53
N LEU A 122 9.65 2.88 -0.43
CA LEU A 122 10.56 3.01 -1.57
C LEU A 122 10.12 4.13 -2.54
N PHE A 123 8.83 4.26 -2.79
CA PHE A 123 8.28 5.19 -3.77
C PHE A 123 7.65 6.45 -3.17
N SER A 124 7.92 6.72 -1.88
CA SER A 124 7.42 7.90 -1.17
C SER A 124 5.90 8.09 -1.28
N ILE A 125 5.15 6.98 -1.23
CA ILE A 125 3.68 7.00 -1.32
C ILE A 125 3.12 7.28 0.07
N ASP A 126 2.52 8.45 0.22
CA ASP A 126 1.78 8.77 1.43
C ASP A 126 0.42 8.05 1.43
N ASP A 127 0.23 7.17 2.41
CA ASP A 127 -1.02 6.45 2.66
C ASP A 127 -1.86 7.09 3.77
N THR A 128 -1.28 8.03 4.52
CA THR A 128 -1.94 8.75 5.60
C THR A 128 -2.76 9.90 5.04
N LYS A 129 -4.01 9.96 5.48
CA LYS A 129 -4.74 11.22 5.52
C LYS A 129 -4.54 11.68 6.95
N ASP A 130 -3.82 12.78 7.16
CA ASP A 130 -3.59 13.32 8.49
C ASP A 130 -4.91 13.32 9.29
N PRO A 131 -5.04 12.56 10.39
CA PRO A 131 -6.28 12.55 11.18
C PRO A 131 -6.63 13.94 11.74
N ASP A 132 -5.66 14.86 11.82
CA ASP A 132 -5.92 16.26 12.22
C ASP A 132 -6.51 17.12 11.09
N SER A 133 -6.58 16.61 9.84
CA SER A 133 -7.23 17.31 8.72
C SER A 133 -8.76 17.43 8.85
N THR A 134 -9.35 16.93 9.93
CA THR A 134 -10.78 17.05 10.25
C THR A 134 -11.12 17.80 11.54
N ASN A 135 -10.19 18.56 12.14
CA ASN A 135 -10.56 19.48 13.22
C ASN A 135 -11.14 20.81 12.68
N THR A 136 -12.30 20.75 12.04
CA THR A 136 -13.27 21.85 12.15
C THR A 136 -14.00 21.73 13.49
N HIS A 137 -13.25 21.84 14.60
CA HIS A 137 -13.84 22.06 15.91
C HIS A 137 -14.46 23.46 15.92
N GLY A 138 -15.79 23.50 15.77
CA GLY A 138 -16.61 24.66 16.11
C GLY A 138 -16.86 25.63 14.96
N LYS A 139 -17.97 25.41 14.24
CA LYS A 139 -19.13 26.32 14.16
C LYS A 139 -20.12 25.80 13.12
N GLY A 140 -21.24 25.28 13.60
CA GLY A 140 -22.37 24.85 12.77
C GLY A 140 -23.50 24.34 13.66
N ASN A 141 -24.17 25.26 14.36
CA ASN A 141 -25.45 24.98 14.99
C ASN A 141 -26.44 24.59 13.88
N THR A 142 -26.97 23.36 13.94
CA THR A 142 -28.27 23.05 13.33
C THR A 142 -29.00 22.01 14.17
N PRO A 143 -30.27 22.25 14.54
CA PRO A 143 -31.00 21.44 15.51
C PRO A 143 -31.52 20.13 14.89
N LYS A 144 -31.55 19.07 15.70
CA LYS A 144 -32.17 17.76 15.41
C LYS A 144 -33.68 17.90 15.17
N PRO A 145 -34.25 17.18 14.19
CA PRO A 145 -35.64 16.73 14.22
C PRO A 145 -35.76 15.28 14.72
N GLN A 146 -36.83 15.04 15.48
CA GLN A 146 -37.27 13.75 16.02
C GLN A 146 -37.81 12.79 14.95
N GLN A 147 -37.49 11.50 15.15
CA GLN A 147 -38.33 10.27 15.09
C GLN A 147 -39.38 10.09 13.97
N ASN A 148 -39.32 8.94 13.30
CA ASN A 148 -40.48 8.04 13.14
C ASN A 148 -40.03 6.61 12.80
N GLU A 149 -40.58 5.65 13.56
CA GLU A 149 -40.52 4.20 13.34
C GLU A 149 -41.56 3.78 12.29
N THR A 150 -41.23 2.86 11.37
CA THR A 150 -42.00 1.61 11.14
C THR A 150 -41.37 0.71 10.06
N ALA A 151 -41.14 -0.55 10.48
CA ALA A 151 -41.28 -1.85 9.80
C ALA A 151 -40.98 -2.02 8.28
N ASN A 152 -40.00 -2.87 7.94
CA ASN A 152 -40.26 -4.25 7.48
C ASN A 152 -38.97 -5.08 7.24
N ALA A 153 -38.79 -6.09 8.10
CA ALA A 153 -38.55 -7.51 7.83
C ALA A 153 -37.95 -8.03 6.49
N LEU A 154 -36.96 -8.95 6.65
CA LEU A 154 -36.63 -10.17 5.85
C LEU A 154 -36.19 -9.94 4.38
N GLU A 155 -35.19 -10.58 3.76
CA GLU A 155 -34.58 -11.93 3.74
C GLU A 155 -33.13 -11.74 3.20
N GLY A 156 -32.10 -12.48 3.57
CA GLY A 156 -31.90 -13.87 3.13
C GLY A 156 -31.04 -13.92 1.85
N LEU A 157 -29.80 -14.42 1.98
CA LEU A 157 -29.00 -15.11 0.95
C LEU A 157 -28.77 -14.43 -0.41
N ILE A 158 -27.52 -14.00 -0.65
CA ILE A 158 -26.57 -14.55 -1.65
C ILE A 158 -25.21 -13.89 -1.39
#